data_AF-A0A2N5SET5-F1
#
_entry.id   AF-A0A2N5SET5-F1
#
_cell.length_a   1.000
_cell.length_b   1.000
_cell.length_c   1.000
_cell.angle_alpha   90.00
_cell.angle_beta   90.00
_cell.angle_gamma   90.00
#
_symmetry.space_group_name_H-M   'P 1'
#
loop_
_entity.id
_entity.type
_entity.pdbx_description
1 polymer ?
#
loop_
_entity_poly.entity_id
_entity_poly.type
_entity_poly.pdbx_seq_one_letter_code
_entity_poly.pdbx_strand_id
1 'polypeptide(L)'
;MPVSIKLNSRSKPVKSSQVTLEKFSSFDQVCVKDIHGFIQSTYRLHPSRQRLTTSDKKVLDDPKKTLSDYGLEETDEIVFKDLGPQISWRMVFLIEYFGPLLIHPLFYLSNPISNLVYGGPVAHSRVQTLAFGMVMIHFLKREIETIFVHRFSNATMPFRNIFKNSFHYWVLSGLLLAGPIYGHASSALKTQGSLLDSSLWLYSWSAVWAYAEVSNLLVHLHLRSLRPAGSKKRSLPIGGYGFSLVACPNYTFETLAWVSYTAMVGFHWSGCLFSAISFIQMAIWSAKKLKNYRVEFNSQFHSPNTLPSVVVTSRIPPSSSARPPPSSARQSSFSKSTFIHSLPRLTKTSNMASAFSSHNPTAHLKAQPDHEEHGCCGGHGGPPNVELPEPTPLDELITIHNLSIDPESQKVSLSSKVPSNQKPTDQKLLQDTLAIINDLSQYLVRAPFPHCPPPPQMIQNNPRSAQINAMKEEGNAAFKANDFNKAIDLYTVAANAASTRPLFEPSIWIREELSVILCNRAAAYSSAKMWVEALCDAEVVIQFKRNWSKGHFRKAKALQGLGRIDEAKDAALLGLEFEPDNADLQAAYRELQA
;
A
#
# COMPACT_ATOMS: atom_id res chain seq x y z
N MET A 1 23.81 40.60 13.19
CA MET A 1 23.77 40.54 14.66
C MET A 1 23.37 39.13 15.06
N PRO A 2 23.83 38.59 16.21
CA PRO A 2 23.36 37.30 16.68
C PRO A 2 21.85 37.36 16.97
N VAL A 3 21.13 36.28 16.69
CA VAL A 3 19.67 36.23 16.86
C VAL A 3 19.33 36.04 18.33
N SER A 4 18.40 36.84 18.87
CA SER A 4 17.94 36.71 20.26
C SER A 4 16.47 36.29 20.33
N ILE A 5 16.16 35.28 21.15
CA ILE A 5 14.82 34.69 21.27
C ILE A 5 14.36 34.74 22.73
N LYS A 6 13.11 35.11 23.00
CA LYS A 6 12.55 35.04 24.36
C LYS A 6 12.07 33.62 24.67
N LEU A 7 12.75 32.96 25.61
CA LEU A 7 12.35 31.63 26.11
C LEU A 7 11.67 31.78 27.47
N ASN A 8 10.38 31.47 27.55
CA ASN A 8 9.59 31.50 28.77
C ASN A 8 9.43 30.08 29.34
N SER A 9 10.05 29.79 30.48
CA SER A 9 10.02 28.45 31.09
C SER A 9 8.90 28.30 32.11
N ARG A 10 8.10 27.23 31.95
CA ARG A 10 7.09 26.81 32.93
C ARG A 10 7.58 25.69 33.86
N SER A 11 8.85 25.29 33.77
CA SER A 11 9.35 24.11 34.51
C SER A 11 10.82 24.26 34.87
N LYS A 12 11.16 23.99 36.14
CA LYS A 12 12.56 23.88 36.57
C LYS A 12 13.21 22.67 35.88
N PRO A 13 14.53 22.71 35.57
CA PRO A 13 15.53 23.70 35.96
C PRO A 13 15.69 24.91 35.01
N VAL A 14 14.99 24.93 33.86
CA VAL A 14 15.13 26.01 32.87
C VAL A 14 14.53 27.30 33.41
N LYS A 15 15.26 28.42 33.32
CA LYS A 15 14.79 29.75 33.74
C LYS A 15 14.34 30.54 32.52
N SER A 16 13.28 31.34 32.65
CA SER A 16 12.87 32.27 31.60
C SER A 16 13.97 33.28 31.35
N SER A 17 14.43 33.39 30.09
CA SER A 17 15.56 34.25 29.71
C SER A 17 15.55 34.54 28.21
N GLN A 18 16.25 35.61 27.83
CA GLN A 18 16.54 35.90 26.43
C GLN A 18 17.73 35.02 26.01
N VAL A 19 17.49 34.15 25.03
CA VAL A 19 18.45 33.18 24.50
C VAL A 19 19.09 33.77 23.26
N THR A 20 20.41 33.94 23.28
CA THR A 20 21.16 34.44 22.13
C THR A 20 21.80 33.26 21.39
N LEU A 21 21.47 33.11 20.11
CA LEU A 21 21.99 32.07 19.24
C LEU A 21 23.06 32.67 18.33
N GLU A 22 24.32 32.59 18.76
CA GLU A 22 25.48 33.20 18.08
C GLU A 22 25.75 32.62 16.67
N LYS A 23 25.25 31.41 16.39
CA LYS A 23 25.47 30.71 15.12
C LYS A 23 24.65 31.22 13.94
N PHE A 24 23.64 32.06 14.17
CA PHE A 24 22.70 32.48 13.12
C PHE A 24 22.76 33.99 12.91
N SER A 25 22.69 34.39 11.63
CA SER A 25 22.72 35.79 11.20
C SER A 25 21.33 36.36 10.92
N SER A 26 20.31 35.51 10.79
CA SER A 26 18.89 35.88 10.63
C SER A 26 17.98 34.91 11.39
N PHE A 27 16.88 35.42 11.93
CA PHE A 27 15.85 34.64 12.64
C PHE A 27 15.22 33.55 11.76
N ASP A 28 15.09 33.83 10.45
CA ASP A 28 14.51 32.88 9.47
C ASP A 28 15.32 31.60 9.29
N GLN A 29 16.59 31.59 9.74
CA GLN A 29 17.45 30.42 9.65
C GLN A 29 17.32 29.48 10.85
N VAL A 30 16.73 29.95 11.96
CA VAL A 30 16.65 29.19 13.21
C VAL A 30 15.57 28.12 13.09
N CYS A 31 15.97 26.86 13.26
CA CYS A 31 15.06 25.74 13.28
C CYS A 31 14.69 25.34 14.72
N VAL A 32 13.57 24.63 14.88
CA VAL A 32 13.14 24.11 16.18
C VAL A 32 14.20 23.21 16.84
N LYS A 33 14.95 22.42 16.04
CA LYS A 33 16.07 21.59 16.54
C LYS A 33 17.16 22.39 17.23
N ASP A 34 17.38 23.64 16.83
CA ASP A 34 18.49 24.46 17.32
C ASP A 34 18.18 24.97 18.73
N ILE A 35 16.93 25.32 19.00
CA ILE A 35 16.44 25.61 20.36
C ILE A 35 16.56 24.37 21.25
N HIS A 36 16.17 23.21 20.75
CA HIS A 36 16.33 21.96 21.50
C HIS A 36 17.79 21.66 21.84
N GLY A 37 18.69 21.89 20.88
CA GLY A 37 20.13 21.75 21.06
C GLY A 37 20.68 22.71 22.10
N PHE A 38 20.26 23.98 22.08
CA PHE A 38 20.64 24.98 23.09
C PHE A 38 20.20 24.56 24.50
N ILE A 39 18.95 24.14 24.67
CA ILE A 39 18.45 23.72 25.99
C ILE A 39 19.18 22.46 26.46
N GLN A 40 19.52 21.56 25.54
CA GLN A 40 20.30 20.35 25.86
C GLN A 40 21.72 20.69 26.31
N SER A 41 22.44 21.58 25.62
CA SER A 41 23.81 21.96 25.99
C SER A 41 23.85 22.74 27.31
N THR A 42 22.90 23.65 27.52
CA THR A 42 22.90 24.56 28.66
C THR A 42 22.35 23.91 29.94
N TYR A 43 21.26 23.15 29.83
CA TYR A 43 20.55 22.58 30.99
C TYR A 43 20.68 21.06 31.11
N ARG A 44 21.45 20.40 30.22
CA ARG A 44 21.62 18.93 30.18
C ARG A 44 20.29 18.16 30.08
N LEU A 45 19.28 18.78 29.46
CA LEU A 45 17.97 18.17 29.26
C LEU A 45 17.88 17.53 27.89
N HIS A 46 17.64 16.22 27.84
CA HIS A 46 17.49 15.49 26.58
C HIS A 46 16.31 16.03 25.75
N PRO A 47 16.43 16.20 24.41
CA PRO A 47 15.39 16.79 23.56
C PRO A 47 14.01 16.14 23.69
N SER A 48 13.94 14.83 23.92
CA SER A 48 12.66 14.13 24.11
C SER A 48 11.85 14.61 25.31
N ARG A 49 12.51 15.18 26.34
CA ARG A 49 11.84 15.74 27.54
C ARG A 49 11.33 17.15 27.31
N GLN A 50 11.78 17.81 26.25
CA GLN A 50 11.54 19.22 26.02
C GLN A 50 10.27 19.38 25.19
N ARG A 51 9.32 20.20 25.67
CA ARG A 51 8.17 20.61 24.88
C ARG A 51 8.21 22.12 24.66
N LEU A 52 8.24 22.51 23.40
CA LEU A 52 8.21 23.90 22.96
C LEU A 52 6.83 24.23 22.39
N THR A 53 6.25 25.32 22.83
CA THR A 53 4.96 25.82 22.36
C THR A 53 5.00 27.32 22.15
N THR A 54 4.21 27.83 21.21
CA THR A 54 3.94 29.27 21.11
C THR A 54 3.07 29.74 22.29
N SER A 55 2.95 31.06 22.45
CA SER A 55 2.02 31.70 23.40
C SER A 55 0.59 31.15 23.28
N ASP A 56 0.13 30.89 22.06
CA ASP A 56 -1.19 30.31 21.73
C ASP A 56 -1.28 28.79 21.95
N LYS A 57 -0.28 28.19 22.59
CA LYS A 57 -0.18 26.74 22.87
C LYS A 57 -0.05 25.87 21.61
N LYS A 58 0.26 26.44 20.44
CA LYS A 58 0.62 25.67 19.25
C LYS A 58 1.96 24.98 19.48
N VAL A 59 2.04 23.68 19.22
CA VAL A 59 3.25 22.89 19.48
C VAL A 59 4.23 23.05 18.33
N LEU A 60 5.51 23.28 18.65
CA LEU A 60 6.62 23.28 17.70
C LEU A 60 7.15 21.84 17.59
N ASP A 61 6.65 21.09 16.61
CA ASP A 61 6.76 19.63 16.53
C ASP A 61 7.65 19.11 15.39
N ASP A 62 7.99 19.95 14.42
CA ASP A 62 8.88 19.62 13.31
C ASP A 62 10.28 20.20 13.56
N PRO A 63 11.30 19.35 13.81
CA PRO A 63 12.65 19.81 14.11
C PRO A 63 13.32 20.54 12.93
N LYS A 64 12.84 20.34 11.69
CA LYS A 64 13.42 20.92 10.47
C LYS A 64 12.77 22.23 10.05
N LYS A 65 11.57 22.53 10.56
CA LYS A 65 10.90 23.80 10.25
C LYS A 65 11.57 24.96 10.96
N THR A 66 11.61 26.09 10.29
CA THR A 66 12.09 27.34 10.84
C THR A 66 11.05 27.91 11.81
N LEU A 67 11.45 28.82 12.69
CA LEU A 67 10.50 29.51 13.56
C LEU A 67 9.52 30.38 12.75
N SER A 68 10.02 30.99 11.67
CA SER A 68 9.20 31.78 10.73
C SER A 68 8.15 30.93 10.01
N ASP A 69 8.43 29.65 9.69
CA ASP A 69 7.43 28.72 9.12
C ASP A 69 6.23 28.49 10.07
N TYR A 70 6.41 28.72 11.37
CA TYR A 70 5.34 28.66 12.36
C TYR A 70 4.58 29.98 12.52
N GLY A 71 5.04 31.05 11.86
CA GLY A 71 4.52 32.41 11.93
C GLY A 71 5.04 33.19 13.15
N LEU A 72 6.22 32.84 13.66
CA LEU A 72 6.84 33.55 14.79
C LEU A 72 7.75 34.67 14.28
N GLU A 73 7.78 35.77 15.03
CA GLU A 73 8.70 36.89 14.84
C GLU A 73 9.74 36.95 15.99
N GLU A 74 10.80 37.75 15.83
CA GLU A 74 11.89 37.85 16.81
C GLU A 74 11.43 38.36 18.20
N THR A 75 10.32 39.10 18.24
CA THR A 75 9.73 39.62 19.49
C THR A 75 8.91 38.58 20.26
N ASP A 76 8.54 37.47 19.62
CA ASP A 76 7.61 36.48 20.17
C ASP A 76 8.25 35.60 21.24
N GLU A 77 7.41 35.13 22.16
CA GLU A 77 7.81 34.23 23.24
C GLU A 77 7.59 32.76 22.89
N ILE A 78 8.64 31.96 23.11
CA ILE A 78 8.56 30.50 23.04
C ILE A 78 8.46 29.95 24.45
N VAL A 79 7.41 29.18 24.71
CA VAL A 79 7.15 28.58 26.02
C VAL A 79 7.78 27.19 26.09
N PHE A 80 8.63 26.97 27.08
CA PHE A 80 9.25 25.69 27.40
C PHE A 80 8.52 24.97 28.55
N LYS A 81 8.34 23.66 28.42
CA LYS A 81 7.89 22.75 29.49
C LYS A 81 8.72 21.48 29.50
N ASP A 82 9.19 21.07 30.68
CA ASP A 82 9.79 19.76 30.91
C ASP A 82 8.70 18.70 31.11
N LEU A 83 8.71 17.65 30.28
CA LEU A 83 7.77 16.55 30.33
C LEU A 83 8.16 15.47 31.37
N GLY A 84 9.34 15.60 32.00
CA GLY A 84 9.91 14.59 32.89
C GLY A 84 10.43 13.36 32.11
N PRO A 85 10.82 12.27 32.79
CA PRO A 85 11.35 11.07 32.15
C PRO A 85 10.42 10.54 31.05
N GLN A 86 10.98 10.37 29.85
CA GLN A 86 10.28 9.92 28.65
C GLN A 86 10.81 8.56 28.19
N ILE A 87 9.95 7.76 27.59
CA ILE A 87 10.30 6.50 26.94
C ILE A 87 9.72 6.47 25.53
N SER A 88 10.41 5.83 24.59
CA SER A 88 9.93 5.76 23.20
C SER A 88 8.71 4.86 23.08
N TRP A 89 7.76 5.24 22.21
CA TRP A 89 6.56 4.43 21.97
C TRP A 89 6.91 3.01 21.52
N ARG A 90 7.98 2.85 20.72
CA ARG A 90 8.46 1.54 20.31
C ARG A 90 8.79 0.67 21.53
N MET A 91 9.61 1.18 22.46
CA MET A 91 9.98 0.41 23.68
C MET A 91 8.78 0.11 24.57
N VAL A 92 7.82 1.03 24.64
CA VAL A 92 6.59 0.83 25.40
C VAL A 92 5.80 -0.36 24.87
N PHE A 93 5.59 -0.45 23.55
CA PHE A 93 4.91 -1.59 22.94
C PHE A 93 5.68 -2.90 23.13
N LEU A 94 7.01 -2.90 23.03
CA LEU A 94 7.79 -4.12 23.30
C LEU A 94 7.60 -4.60 24.76
N ILE A 95 7.61 -3.68 25.73
CA ILE A 95 7.44 -4.07 27.14
C ILE A 95 6.00 -4.54 27.43
N GLU A 96 5.02 -3.92 26.79
CA GLU A 96 3.62 -4.32 26.89
C GLU A 96 3.38 -5.74 26.34
N TYR A 97 3.91 -6.05 25.17
CA TYR A 97 3.72 -7.34 24.49
C TYR A 97 4.62 -8.47 25.02
N PHE A 98 5.76 -8.12 25.63
CA PHE A 98 6.62 -9.08 26.31
C PHE A 98 5.93 -9.79 27.48
N GLY A 99 4.95 -9.14 28.14
CA GLY A 99 4.23 -9.73 29.28
C GLY A 99 3.58 -11.07 28.94
N PRO A 100 2.66 -11.14 27.98
CA PRO A 100 2.08 -12.40 27.50
C PRO A 100 3.14 -13.41 27.03
N LEU A 101 4.18 -12.97 26.32
CA LEU A 101 5.27 -13.83 25.86
C LEU A 101 6.07 -14.47 27.01
N LEU A 102 6.09 -13.84 28.18
CA LEU A 102 6.72 -14.37 29.38
C LEU A 102 5.75 -15.24 30.20
N ILE A 103 4.53 -14.75 30.41
CA ILE A 103 3.56 -15.37 31.33
C ILE A 103 3.00 -16.68 30.75
N HIS A 104 2.67 -16.75 29.47
CA HIS A 104 2.11 -17.96 28.89
C HIS A 104 3.06 -19.16 28.97
N PRO A 105 4.37 -19.04 28.64
CA PRO A 105 5.32 -20.13 28.84
C PRO A 105 5.48 -20.50 30.32
N LEU A 106 5.45 -19.54 31.24
CA LEU A 106 5.53 -19.83 32.67
C LEU A 106 4.36 -20.69 33.16
N PHE A 107 3.13 -20.47 32.66
CA PHE A 107 1.99 -21.30 33.07
C PHE A 107 1.91 -22.63 32.29
N TYR A 108 2.34 -22.67 31.03
CA TYR A 108 2.20 -23.86 30.17
C TYR A 108 3.39 -24.83 30.28
N LEU A 109 4.63 -24.34 30.49
CA LEU A 109 5.84 -25.19 30.52
C LEU A 109 6.38 -25.42 31.93
N SER A 110 6.04 -24.58 32.90
CA SER A 110 6.67 -24.62 34.23
C SER A 110 5.91 -25.50 35.21
N ASN A 111 6.46 -26.67 35.50
CA ASN A 111 5.96 -27.57 36.55
C ASN A 111 5.82 -26.89 37.93
N PRO A 112 6.75 -26.02 38.39
CA PRO A 112 6.58 -25.27 39.64
C PRO A 112 5.34 -24.37 39.69
N ILE A 113 5.01 -23.68 38.59
CA ILE A 113 3.81 -22.83 38.51
C ILE A 113 2.56 -23.69 38.48
N SER A 114 2.58 -24.80 37.72
CA SER A 114 1.48 -25.76 37.70
C SER A 114 1.20 -26.32 39.11
N ASN A 115 2.24 -26.70 39.85
CA ASN A 115 2.12 -27.20 41.21
C ASN A 115 1.58 -26.14 42.18
N LEU A 116 2.07 -24.90 42.07
CA LEU A 116 1.65 -23.80 42.94
C LEU A 116 0.21 -23.34 42.67
N VAL A 117 -0.19 -23.22 41.41
CA VAL A 117 -1.47 -22.62 41.02
C VAL A 117 -2.57 -23.67 40.87
N TYR A 118 -2.24 -24.86 40.37
CA TYR A 118 -3.22 -25.91 40.08
C TYR A 118 -3.18 -27.09 41.05
N GLY A 119 -2.20 -27.14 41.96
CA GLY A 119 -2.06 -28.21 42.94
C GLY A 119 -1.43 -29.50 42.37
N GLY A 120 -0.86 -29.46 41.17
CA GLY A 120 -0.19 -30.59 40.56
C GLY A 120 0.18 -30.38 39.09
N PRO A 121 0.85 -31.34 38.44
CA PRO A 121 1.13 -31.30 37.01
C PRO A 121 -0.17 -31.46 36.19
N VAL A 122 -0.32 -30.65 35.14
CA VAL A 122 -1.47 -30.73 34.23
C VAL A 122 -1.06 -31.45 32.94
N ALA A 123 -1.80 -32.51 32.59
CA ALA A 123 -1.69 -33.12 31.27
C ALA A 123 -2.40 -32.23 30.22
N HIS A 124 -1.62 -31.48 29.46
CA HIS A 124 -2.17 -30.49 28.55
C HIS A 124 -2.92 -31.10 27.36
N SER A 125 -4.10 -30.56 27.06
CA SER A 125 -4.93 -30.95 25.92
C SER A 125 -4.45 -30.33 24.61
N ARG A 126 -5.02 -30.80 23.49
CA ARG A 126 -4.83 -30.19 22.16
C ARG A 126 -5.30 -28.74 22.13
N VAL A 127 -6.42 -28.43 22.77
CA VAL A 127 -6.93 -27.05 22.84
C VAL A 127 -6.01 -26.14 23.62
N GLN A 128 -5.42 -26.61 24.74
CA GLN A 128 -4.43 -25.83 25.50
C GLN A 128 -3.15 -25.60 24.70
N THR A 129 -2.69 -26.62 23.97
CA THR A 129 -1.50 -26.53 23.12
C THR A 129 -1.69 -25.55 21.96
N LEU A 130 -2.84 -25.60 21.29
CA LEU A 130 -3.19 -24.65 20.23
C LEU A 130 -3.38 -23.24 20.79
N ALA A 131 -4.04 -23.09 21.94
CA ALA A 131 -4.22 -21.80 22.59
C ALA A 131 -2.89 -21.15 22.95
N PHE A 132 -1.95 -21.93 23.49
CA PHE A 132 -0.57 -21.49 23.72
C PHE A 132 0.10 -21.05 22.43
N GLY A 133 0.11 -21.89 21.39
CA GLY A 133 0.71 -21.56 20.11
C GLY A 133 0.14 -20.26 19.49
N MET A 134 -1.19 -20.10 19.50
CA MET A 134 -1.85 -18.90 18.97
C MET A 134 -1.43 -17.63 19.70
N VAL A 135 -1.47 -17.63 21.03
CA VAL A 135 -1.10 -16.44 21.81
C VAL A 135 0.38 -16.10 21.59
N MET A 136 1.27 -17.10 21.58
CA MET A 136 2.69 -16.89 21.32
C MET A 136 2.93 -16.30 19.92
N ILE A 137 2.29 -16.85 18.89
CA ILE A 137 2.39 -16.37 17.51
C ILE A 137 1.82 -14.94 17.39
N HIS A 138 0.67 -14.68 18.01
CA HIS A 138 0.05 -13.35 18.05
C HIS A 138 1.04 -12.31 18.59
N PHE A 139 1.53 -12.50 19.82
CA PHE A 139 2.40 -11.50 20.44
C PHE A 139 3.77 -11.43 19.79
N LEU A 140 4.34 -12.54 19.30
CA LEU A 140 5.59 -12.51 18.55
C LEU A 140 5.44 -11.70 17.25
N LYS A 141 4.32 -11.87 16.53
CA LYS A 141 3.98 -11.03 15.39
C LYS A 141 3.88 -9.56 15.82
N ARG A 142 3.21 -9.24 16.93
CA ARG A 142 3.09 -7.85 17.43
C ARG A 142 4.44 -7.22 17.75
N GLU A 143 5.39 -7.97 18.33
CA GLU A 143 6.76 -7.53 18.56
C GLU A 143 7.50 -7.21 17.24
N ILE A 144 7.46 -8.15 16.29
CA ILE A 144 8.07 -8.00 14.97
C ILE A 144 7.47 -6.79 14.23
N GLU A 145 6.15 -6.64 14.25
CA GLU A 145 5.49 -5.47 13.66
C GLU A 145 5.92 -4.16 14.32
N THR A 146 6.07 -4.14 15.65
CA THR A 146 6.51 -2.97 16.40
C THR A 146 7.92 -2.54 16.01
N ILE A 147 8.81 -3.49 15.71
CA ILE A 147 10.19 -3.23 15.32
C ILE A 147 10.29 -2.81 13.84
N PHE A 148 9.60 -3.51 12.94
CA PHE A 148 9.85 -3.41 11.49
C PHE A 148 8.74 -2.71 10.69
N VAL A 149 7.50 -2.74 11.17
CA VAL A 149 6.30 -2.28 10.44
C VAL A 149 5.81 -0.93 10.95
N HIS A 150 5.61 -0.76 12.25
CA HIS A 150 4.93 0.41 12.81
C HIS A 150 5.78 1.68 12.72
N ARG A 151 5.16 2.79 12.30
CA ARG A 151 5.76 4.15 12.27
C ARG A 151 4.99 5.06 13.22
N PHE A 152 5.57 5.38 14.38
CA PHE A 152 4.93 6.18 15.43
C PHE A 152 4.98 7.68 15.11
N SER A 153 3.86 8.38 15.31
CA SER A 153 3.77 9.84 15.07
C SER A 153 4.38 10.66 16.21
N ASN A 154 4.26 10.16 17.44
CA ASN A 154 4.94 10.70 18.61
C ASN A 154 6.20 9.88 18.87
N ALA A 155 7.32 10.54 19.16
CA ALA A 155 8.56 9.85 19.46
C ALA A 155 8.51 9.15 20.84
N THR A 156 7.91 9.80 21.83
CA THR A 156 7.93 9.34 23.23
C THR A 156 6.62 9.56 23.99
N MET A 157 6.53 8.95 25.17
CA MET A 157 5.50 9.18 26.18
C MET A 157 6.10 9.26 27.60
N PRO A 158 5.36 9.79 28.59
CA PRO A 158 5.79 9.81 29.99
C PRO A 158 6.03 8.40 30.54
N PHE A 159 7.17 8.18 31.19
CA PHE A 159 7.60 6.86 31.67
C PHE A 159 6.57 6.17 32.57
N ARG A 160 5.93 6.90 33.51
CA ARG A 160 4.95 6.33 34.45
C ARG A 160 3.75 5.64 33.77
N ASN A 161 3.43 6.01 32.53
CA ASN A 161 2.33 5.40 31.80
C ASN A 161 2.62 3.93 31.42
N ILE A 162 3.88 3.49 31.48
CA ILE A 162 4.26 2.11 31.16
C ILE A 162 3.52 1.10 32.04
N PHE A 163 3.39 1.37 33.33
CA PHE A 163 2.72 0.48 34.27
C PHE A 163 1.23 0.36 33.95
N LYS A 164 0.58 1.49 33.62
CA LYS A 164 -0.84 1.51 33.25
C LYS A 164 -1.10 0.73 31.96
N ASN A 165 -0.26 0.91 30.95
CA ASN A 165 -0.46 0.21 29.69
C ASN A 165 -0.11 -1.28 29.80
N SER A 166 0.98 -1.60 30.51
CA SER A 166 1.42 -2.98 30.72
C SER A 166 0.40 -3.77 31.53
N PHE A 167 -0.31 -3.15 32.47
CA PHE A 167 -1.36 -3.81 33.25
C PHE A 167 -2.40 -4.51 32.35
N HIS A 168 -2.83 -3.85 31.26
CA HIS A 168 -3.82 -4.43 30.34
C HIS A 168 -3.31 -5.75 29.74
N TYR A 169 -2.10 -5.76 29.20
CA TYR A 169 -1.54 -6.94 28.53
C TYR A 169 -1.04 -8.00 29.51
N TRP A 170 -0.33 -7.60 30.57
CA TRP A 170 0.24 -8.53 31.54
C TRP A 170 -0.84 -9.22 32.39
N VAL A 171 -1.88 -8.48 32.78
CA VAL A 171 -2.94 -9.04 33.63
C VAL A 171 -4.06 -9.65 32.81
N LEU A 172 -4.65 -8.91 31.85
CA LEU A 172 -5.82 -9.43 31.13
C LEU A 172 -5.45 -10.44 30.04
N SER A 173 -4.38 -10.18 29.28
CA SER A 173 -3.93 -11.17 28.28
C SER A 173 -3.05 -12.24 28.91
N GLY A 174 -2.07 -11.87 29.73
CA GLY A 174 -1.18 -12.82 30.40
C GLY A 174 -1.89 -13.64 31.47
N LEU A 175 -2.08 -13.09 32.68
CA LEU A 175 -2.55 -13.86 33.84
C LEU A 175 -3.98 -14.40 33.68
N LEU A 176 -4.93 -13.58 33.23
CA LEU A 176 -6.34 -13.94 33.12
C LEU A 176 -6.59 -15.01 32.06
N LEU A 177 -5.86 -15.03 30.93
CA LEU A 177 -5.98 -16.13 29.97
C LEU A 177 -5.17 -17.33 30.42
N ALA A 178 -3.89 -17.17 30.71
CA ALA A 178 -2.98 -18.28 30.98
C ALA A 178 -3.40 -19.10 32.21
N GLY A 179 -3.74 -18.43 33.32
CA GLY A 179 -4.09 -19.08 34.58
C GLY A 179 -5.26 -20.06 34.43
N PRO A 180 -6.47 -19.62 34.05
CA PRO A 180 -7.61 -20.53 33.94
C PRO A 180 -7.51 -21.53 32.77
N ILE A 181 -6.98 -21.11 31.61
CA ILE A 181 -6.99 -21.94 30.39
C ILE A 181 -6.01 -23.10 30.51
N TYR A 182 -4.84 -22.92 31.12
CA TYR A 182 -3.84 -24.00 31.25
C TYR A 182 -4.06 -24.91 32.47
N GLY A 183 -5.06 -24.62 33.30
CA GLY A 183 -5.40 -25.45 34.46
C GLY A 183 -6.14 -26.75 34.13
N HIS A 184 -6.48 -27.51 35.18
CA HIS A 184 -7.15 -28.82 35.06
C HIS A 184 -8.51 -28.77 34.35
N ALA A 185 -9.21 -27.64 34.37
CA ALA A 185 -10.53 -27.48 33.75
C ALA A 185 -10.54 -27.71 32.22
N SER A 186 -9.42 -27.46 31.56
CA SER A 186 -9.24 -27.68 30.12
C SER A 186 -8.19 -28.75 29.80
N SER A 187 -7.85 -29.59 30.78
CA SER A 187 -6.88 -30.68 30.63
C SER A 187 -7.36 -31.77 29.68
N ALA A 188 -6.41 -32.58 29.17
CA ALA A 188 -6.70 -33.64 28.20
C ALA A 188 -7.81 -34.59 28.67
N LEU A 189 -7.78 -34.99 29.95
CA LEU A 189 -8.78 -35.87 30.56
C LEU A 189 -10.19 -35.26 30.58
N LYS A 190 -10.30 -33.94 30.76
CA LYS A 190 -11.59 -33.24 30.83
C LYS A 190 -12.18 -32.94 29.45
N THR A 191 -11.33 -32.76 28.45
CA THR A 191 -11.76 -32.44 27.08
C THR A 191 -11.97 -33.67 26.21
N GLN A 192 -11.49 -34.85 26.62
CA GLN A 192 -11.57 -36.09 25.86
C GLN A 192 -13.01 -36.41 25.45
N GLY A 193 -13.23 -36.67 24.15
CA GLY A 193 -14.55 -36.98 23.60
C GLY A 193 -15.53 -35.79 23.52
N SER A 194 -15.10 -34.59 23.89
CA SER A 194 -15.90 -33.36 23.75
C SER A 194 -15.61 -32.66 22.41
N LEU A 195 -16.40 -31.63 22.10
CA LEU A 195 -16.15 -30.73 20.96
C LEU A 195 -14.75 -30.10 21.01
N LEU A 196 -14.17 -29.91 22.21
CA LEU A 196 -12.85 -29.29 22.39
C LEU A 196 -11.67 -30.24 22.08
N ASP A 197 -11.95 -31.51 21.81
CA ASP A 197 -10.98 -32.48 21.29
C ASP A 197 -11.21 -32.81 19.81
N SER A 198 -12.29 -32.29 19.22
CA SER A 198 -12.62 -32.48 17.80
C SER A 198 -11.65 -31.72 16.91
N SER A 199 -10.98 -32.44 15.99
CA SER A 199 -10.09 -31.84 14.99
C SER A 199 -10.82 -30.82 14.10
N LEU A 200 -12.08 -31.08 13.75
CA LEU A 200 -12.85 -30.16 12.92
C LEU A 200 -13.08 -28.83 13.65
N TRP A 201 -13.49 -28.88 14.92
CA TRP A 201 -13.71 -27.67 15.73
C TRP A 201 -12.42 -26.87 15.89
N LEU A 202 -11.34 -27.53 16.33
CA LEU A 202 -10.06 -26.88 16.60
C LEU A 202 -9.46 -26.26 15.35
N TYR A 203 -9.39 -26.99 14.24
CA TYR A 203 -8.77 -26.48 13.01
C TYR A 203 -9.63 -25.46 12.28
N SER A 204 -10.97 -25.55 12.35
CA SER A 204 -11.85 -24.54 11.77
C SER A 204 -11.64 -23.18 12.45
N TRP A 205 -11.68 -23.13 13.79
CA TRP A 205 -11.43 -21.89 14.50
C TRP A 205 -9.98 -21.41 14.39
N SER A 206 -9.02 -22.33 14.30
CA SER A 206 -7.62 -21.98 14.01
C SER A 206 -7.44 -21.33 12.65
N ALA A 207 -8.18 -21.80 11.63
CA ALA A 207 -8.14 -21.21 10.30
C ALA A 207 -8.76 -19.80 10.28
N VAL A 208 -9.88 -19.59 10.97
CA VAL A 208 -10.49 -18.24 11.10
C VAL A 208 -9.55 -17.30 11.85
N TRP A 209 -8.91 -17.78 12.92
CA TRP A 209 -7.91 -17.02 13.67
C TRP A 209 -6.71 -16.65 12.79
N ALA A 210 -6.15 -17.60 12.03
CA ALA A 210 -5.00 -17.35 11.15
C ALA A 210 -5.35 -16.36 10.03
N TYR A 211 -6.54 -16.48 9.44
CA TYR A 211 -7.06 -15.51 8.48
C TYR A 211 -7.14 -14.11 9.08
N ALA A 212 -7.64 -13.99 10.31
CA ALA A 212 -7.76 -12.72 11.01
C ALA A 212 -6.37 -12.11 11.31
N GLU A 213 -5.38 -12.91 11.73
CA GLU A 213 -4.02 -12.45 11.97
C GLU A 213 -3.31 -11.94 10.72
N VAL A 214 -3.42 -12.69 9.61
CA VAL A 214 -2.86 -12.28 8.31
C VAL A 214 -3.55 -11.01 7.82
N SER A 215 -4.87 -10.95 7.92
CA SER A 215 -5.66 -9.78 7.54
C SER A 215 -5.25 -8.54 8.33
N ASN A 216 -5.07 -8.67 9.65
CA ASN A 216 -4.58 -7.61 10.52
C ASN A 216 -3.17 -7.13 10.10
N LEU A 217 -2.24 -8.06 9.79
CA LEU A 217 -0.89 -7.73 9.30
C LEU A 217 -0.93 -6.95 7.98
N LEU A 218 -1.74 -7.40 7.01
CA LEU A 218 -1.90 -6.72 5.72
C LEU A 218 -2.39 -5.28 5.90
N VAL A 219 -3.32 -5.05 6.84
CA VAL A 219 -3.79 -3.71 7.18
C VAL A 219 -2.66 -2.87 7.80
N HIS A 220 -1.82 -3.44 8.68
CA HIS A 220 -0.68 -2.71 9.24
C HIS A 220 0.38 -2.36 8.19
N LEU A 221 0.65 -3.25 7.24
CA LEU A 221 1.55 -2.98 6.10
C LEU A 221 1.01 -1.85 5.22
N HIS A 222 -0.30 -1.82 4.96
CA HIS A 222 -0.93 -0.71 4.25
C HIS A 222 -0.86 0.60 5.06
N LEU A 223 -1.16 0.56 6.37
CA LEU A 223 -1.05 1.74 7.23
C LEU A 223 0.38 2.30 7.27
N ARG A 224 1.40 1.43 7.17
CA ARG A 224 2.80 1.83 7.03
C ARG A 224 3.08 2.53 5.70
N SER A 225 2.51 2.06 4.59
CA SER A 225 2.75 2.65 3.26
C SER A 225 2.21 4.07 3.13
N LEU A 226 1.20 4.43 3.94
CA LEU A 226 0.62 5.78 3.96
C LEU A 226 1.52 6.85 4.57
N ARG A 227 2.62 6.45 5.23
CA ARG A 227 3.58 7.37 5.86
C ARG A 227 4.95 7.18 5.23
N PRO A 228 5.50 8.13 4.45
CA PRO A 228 6.88 8.05 3.97
C PRO A 228 7.89 7.93 5.12
N ALA A 229 9.04 7.28 4.89
CA ALA A 229 10.06 7.12 5.92
C ALA A 229 10.57 8.50 6.39
N GLY A 230 10.56 8.75 7.69
CA GLY A 230 10.98 10.04 8.27
C GLY A 230 9.94 11.17 8.21
N SER A 231 8.72 10.91 7.71
CA SER A 231 7.63 11.89 7.71
C SER A 231 6.60 11.63 8.81
N LYS A 232 6.09 12.70 9.43
CA LYS A 232 4.93 12.67 10.34
C LYS A 232 3.60 12.92 9.62
N LYS A 233 3.61 13.15 8.30
CA LYS A 233 2.39 13.46 7.52
C LYS A 233 1.39 12.31 7.61
N ARG A 234 0.16 12.63 7.97
CA ARG A 234 -0.94 11.69 8.06
C ARG A 234 -1.80 11.77 6.81
N SER A 235 -2.17 10.62 6.27
CA SER A 235 -3.01 10.50 5.07
C SER A 235 -4.24 9.65 5.39
N LEU A 236 -5.34 9.89 4.68
CA LEU A 236 -6.53 9.04 4.79
C LEU A 236 -6.23 7.66 4.17
N PRO A 237 -6.56 6.54 4.86
CA PRO A 237 -6.29 5.19 4.36
C PRO A 237 -7.32 4.76 3.31
N ILE A 238 -7.27 5.35 2.12
CA ILE A 238 -8.18 5.05 1.00
C ILE A 238 -7.63 3.85 0.20
N GLY A 239 -8.53 2.94 -0.21
CA GLY A 239 -8.21 1.85 -1.16
C GLY A 239 -7.41 0.69 -0.57
N GLY A 240 -7.10 0.71 0.74
CA GLY A 240 -6.45 -0.39 1.44
C GLY A 240 -7.40 -1.54 1.76
N TYR A 241 -6.84 -2.73 1.95
CA TYR A 241 -7.58 -3.93 2.36
C TYR A 241 -8.44 -3.66 3.62
N GLY A 242 -9.74 -3.93 3.52
CA GLY A 242 -10.74 -3.71 4.58
C GLY A 242 -11.21 -2.27 4.77
N PHE A 243 -10.49 -1.25 4.27
CA PHE A 243 -10.84 0.16 4.47
C PHE A 243 -12.06 0.63 3.66
N SER A 244 -12.52 -0.17 2.69
CA SER A 244 -13.79 0.05 2.01
C SER A 244 -15.01 -0.26 2.89
N LEU A 245 -14.84 -1.08 3.93
CA LEU A 245 -15.92 -1.55 4.80
C LEU A 245 -15.97 -0.83 6.14
N VAL A 246 -14.80 -0.64 6.76
CA VAL A 246 -14.68 -0.09 8.12
C VAL A 246 -13.51 0.88 8.23
N ALA A 247 -13.65 1.87 9.11
CA ALA A 247 -12.63 2.90 9.29
C ALA A 247 -11.34 2.40 9.95
N CYS A 248 -11.40 1.28 10.69
CA CYS A 248 -10.26 0.68 11.39
C CYS A 248 -10.26 -0.85 11.21
N PRO A 249 -9.96 -1.36 10.00
CA PRO A 249 -10.03 -2.79 9.71
C PRO A 249 -9.08 -3.62 10.58
N ASN A 250 -7.95 -3.04 11.00
CA ASN A 250 -7.01 -3.68 11.90
C ASN A 250 -7.69 -4.07 13.23
N TYR A 251 -8.50 -3.19 13.82
CA TYR A 251 -9.24 -3.50 15.05
C TYR A 251 -10.35 -4.53 14.83
N THR A 252 -10.98 -4.53 13.64
CA THR A 252 -11.98 -5.54 13.27
C THR A 252 -11.36 -6.93 13.19
N PHE A 253 -10.24 -7.07 12.48
CA PHE A 253 -9.55 -8.36 12.37
C PHE A 253 -8.92 -8.79 13.70
N GLU A 254 -8.43 -7.85 14.50
CA GLU A 254 -7.99 -8.13 15.88
C GLU A 254 -9.13 -8.73 16.72
N THR A 255 -10.31 -8.11 16.66
CA THR A 255 -11.51 -8.62 17.34
C THR A 255 -11.88 -10.02 16.85
N LEU A 256 -11.85 -10.24 15.54
CA LEU A 256 -12.16 -11.55 14.95
C LEU A 256 -11.17 -12.63 15.42
N ALA A 257 -9.88 -12.31 15.51
CA ALA A 257 -8.87 -13.22 16.02
C ALA A 257 -9.21 -13.64 17.46
N TRP A 258 -9.43 -12.69 18.35
CA TRP A 258 -9.72 -13.01 19.77
C TRP A 258 -11.08 -13.69 19.97
N VAL A 259 -12.11 -13.37 19.19
CA VAL A 259 -13.38 -14.11 19.20
C VAL A 259 -13.19 -15.55 18.73
N SER A 260 -12.40 -15.77 17.68
CA SER A 260 -12.09 -17.11 17.16
C SER A 260 -11.28 -17.92 18.18
N TYR A 261 -10.33 -17.29 18.86
CA TYR A 261 -9.60 -17.89 19.98
C TYR A 261 -10.56 -18.29 21.11
N THR A 262 -11.44 -17.37 21.53
CA THR A 262 -12.44 -17.64 22.58
C THR A 262 -13.37 -18.79 22.20
N ALA A 263 -13.82 -18.85 20.94
CA ALA A 263 -14.63 -19.94 20.45
C ALA A 263 -13.84 -21.27 20.45
N MET A 264 -12.59 -21.27 19.97
CA MET A 264 -11.73 -22.46 19.97
C MET A 264 -11.58 -23.05 21.37
N VAL A 265 -11.38 -22.22 22.40
CA VAL A 265 -11.29 -22.66 23.80
C VAL A 265 -12.65 -22.94 24.46
N GLY A 266 -13.73 -23.02 23.69
CA GLY A 266 -15.06 -23.41 24.17
C GLY A 266 -15.81 -22.31 24.92
N PHE A 267 -15.60 -21.05 24.54
CA PHE A 267 -16.17 -19.88 25.23
C PHE A 267 -15.83 -19.84 26.72
N HIS A 268 -14.62 -20.29 27.07
CA HIS A 268 -14.11 -20.23 28.43
C HIS A 268 -14.28 -18.83 29.01
N TRP A 269 -14.75 -18.72 30.26
CA TRP A 269 -15.15 -17.45 30.86
C TRP A 269 -14.05 -16.37 30.79
N SER A 270 -12.79 -16.77 30.96
CA SER A 270 -11.64 -15.86 30.88
C SER A 270 -11.43 -15.31 29.47
N GLY A 271 -11.58 -16.17 28.45
CA GLY A 271 -11.54 -15.75 27.04
C GLY A 271 -12.73 -14.86 26.68
N CYS A 272 -13.92 -15.13 27.19
CA CYS A 272 -15.09 -14.27 27.00
C CYS A 272 -14.89 -12.89 27.63
N LEU A 273 -14.41 -12.84 28.87
CA LEU A 273 -14.15 -11.59 29.58
C LEU A 273 -13.05 -10.77 28.88
N PHE A 274 -11.95 -11.41 28.52
CA PHE A 274 -10.86 -10.77 27.79
C PHE A 274 -11.31 -10.20 26.45
N SER A 275 -12.02 -10.99 25.64
CA SER A 275 -12.50 -10.57 24.32
C SER A 275 -13.54 -9.44 24.43
N ALA A 276 -14.41 -9.47 25.44
CA ALA A 276 -15.38 -8.39 25.69
C ALA A 276 -14.69 -7.07 26.05
N ILE A 277 -13.74 -7.09 27.00
CA ILE A 277 -13.00 -5.88 27.41
C ILE A 277 -12.20 -5.33 26.23
N SER A 278 -11.50 -6.20 25.50
CA SER A 278 -10.67 -5.82 24.35
C SER A 278 -11.52 -5.21 23.23
N PHE A 279 -12.67 -5.81 22.93
CA PHE A 279 -13.61 -5.28 21.94
C PHE A 279 -14.12 -3.88 22.31
N ILE A 280 -14.60 -3.70 23.55
CA ILE A 280 -15.11 -2.40 24.02
C ILE A 280 -14.03 -1.32 23.89
N GLN A 281 -12.81 -1.63 24.32
CA GLN A 281 -11.68 -0.70 24.25
C GLN A 281 -11.35 -0.31 22.79
N MET A 282 -11.28 -1.28 21.89
CA MET A 282 -11.01 -1.03 20.48
C MET A 282 -12.16 -0.30 19.77
N ALA A 283 -13.41 -0.55 20.16
CA ALA A 283 -14.57 0.17 19.64
C ALA A 283 -14.53 1.66 20.03
N ILE A 284 -14.17 1.98 21.27
CA ILE A 284 -13.97 3.37 21.72
C ILE A 284 -12.84 4.02 20.91
N TRP A 285 -11.73 3.32 20.70
CA TRP A 285 -10.61 3.82 19.89
C TRP A 285 -10.97 4.00 18.42
N SER A 286 -11.73 3.09 17.83
CA SER A 286 -12.16 3.17 16.43
C SER A 286 -13.08 4.37 16.22
N ALA A 287 -14.04 4.60 17.12
CA ALA A 287 -14.94 5.74 17.09
C ALA A 287 -14.17 7.06 17.20
N LYS A 288 -13.21 7.14 18.14
CA LYS A 288 -12.35 8.32 18.29
C LYS A 288 -11.51 8.56 17.04
N LYS A 289 -10.97 7.51 16.43
CA LYS A 289 -10.13 7.60 15.21
C LYS A 289 -10.95 8.07 14.01
N LEU A 290 -12.18 7.55 13.83
CA LEU A 290 -13.10 7.98 12.79
C LEU A 290 -13.51 9.45 12.98
N LYS A 291 -13.82 9.88 14.20
CA LYS A 291 -14.10 11.29 14.50
C LYS A 291 -12.94 12.19 14.09
N ASN A 292 -11.71 11.79 14.40
CA ASN A 292 -10.51 12.54 14.01
C ASN A 292 -10.34 12.60 12.49
N TYR A 293 -10.59 11.51 11.77
CA TYR A 293 -10.52 11.54 10.30
C TYR A 293 -11.50 12.54 9.69
N ARG A 294 -12.74 12.61 10.19
CA ARG A 294 -13.74 13.56 9.71
C ARG A 294 -13.33 15.02 9.91
N VAL A 295 -12.71 15.32 11.06
CA VAL A 295 -12.23 16.67 11.37
C VAL A 295 -10.99 17.01 10.53
N GLU A 296 -10.02 16.11 10.47
CA GLU A 296 -8.72 16.33 9.84
C GLU A 296 -8.78 16.35 8.31
N PHE A 297 -9.69 15.57 7.71
CA PHE A 297 -9.81 15.41 6.25
C PHE A 297 -11.18 15.85 5.73
N ASN A 298 -11.82 16.82 6.39
CA ASN A 298 -13.18 17.25 6.10
C ASN A 298 -13.42 17.55 4.60
N SER A 299 -12.46 18.20 3.94
CA SER A 299 -12.50 18.51 2.50
C SER A 299 -12.43 17.29 1.59
N GLN A 300 -11.82 16.19 2.02
CA GLN A 300 -11.72 14.93 1.26
C GLN A 300 -12.96 14.05 1.44
N PHE A 301 -13.69 14.20 2.55
CA PHE A 301 -14.97 13.50 2.77
C PHE A 301 -16.15 14.15 2.05
N HIS A 302 -16.06 15.45 1.70
CA HIS A 302 -17.08 16.17 0.93
C HIS A 302 -16.77 16.21 -0.58
N SER A 303 -15.74 15.51 -1.03
CA SER A 303 -15.46 15.33 -2.46
C SER A 303 -16.36 14.21 -2.99
N PRO A 304 -17.06 14.38 -4.13
CA PRO A 304 -18.04 13.42 -4.65
C PRO A 304 -17.48 12.03 -5.01
N ASN A 305 -16.17 11.82 -4.88
CA ASN A 305 -15.47 10.60 -5.32
C ASN A 305 -14.80 9.79 -4.18
N THR A 306 -15.15 10.02 -2.90
CA THR A 306 -14.49 9.31 -1.79
C THR A 306 -15.47 8.69 -0.78
N LEU A 307 -15.53 7.36 -0.85
CA LEU A 307 -16.31 6.38 -0.08
C LEU A 307 -17.79 6.28 -0.49
N PRO A 308 -18.31 5.08 -0.86
CA PRO A 308 -19.74 4.86 -0.81
C PRO A 308 -20.15 5.14 0.63
N SER A 309 -21.15 5.99 0.78
CA SER A 309 -21.83 6.33 2.02
C SER A 309 -21.76 5.15 2.99
N VAL A 310 -20.89 5.23 4.00
CA VAL A 310 -21.03 4.33 5.15
C VAL A 310 -22.34 4.77 5.78
N VAL A 311 -23.41 4.10 5.40
CA VAL A 311 -24.73 4.18 6.01
C VAL A 311 -24.56 3.69 7.44
N VAL A 312 -24.10 4.58 8.31
CA VAL A 312 -24.34 4.45 9.74
C VAL A 312 -25.68 5.13 9.97
N THR A 313 -26.75 4.34 9.95
CA THR A 313 -28.04 4.75 10.47
C THR A 313 -27.90 5.05 11.97
N SER A 314 -27.47 6.25 12.32
CA SER A 314 -27.77 6.84 13.62
C SER A 314 -28.97 7.77 13.45
N ARG A 315 -30.15 7.19 13.23
CA ARG A 315 -31.40 7.83 13.59
C ARG A 315 -32.15 6.86 14.46
N ILE A 316 -32.13 7.13 15.77
CA ILE A 316 -33.21 6.73 16.65
C ILE A 316 -34.44 7.49 16.12
N PRO A 317 -35.48 6.84 15.56
CA PRO A 317 -36.72 7.52 15.26
C PRO A 317 -37.51 7.66 16.56
N PRO A 318 -38.11 8.82 16.86
CA PRO A 318 -39.18 8.85 17.84
C PRO A 318 -40.38 8.10 17.27
N SER A 319 -41.08 7.40 18.16
CA SER A 319 -42.31 6.67 17.94
C SER A 319 -43.41 7.51 17.26
N SER A 320 -44.03 7.02 16.19
CA SER A 320 -45.51 6.93 16.07
C SER A 320 -45.99 6.35 14.72
N SER A 321 -47.04 5.51 14.86
CA SER A 321 -48.16 5.21 13.94
C SER A 321 -47.92 4.63 12.53
N ALA A 322 -48.33 3.35 12.45
CA ALA A 322 -48.81 2.52 11.34
C ALA A 322 -49.44 3.19 10.10
N ARG A 323 -49.15 2.62 8.91
CA ARG A 323 -50.13 2.13 7.88
C ARG A 323 -49.42 1.36 6.72
N PRO A 324 -50.15 0.63 5.85
CA PRO A 324 -49.83 -0.75 5.41
C PRO A 324 -49.26 -0.85 3.96
N PRO A 325 -48.99 -2.05 3.39
CA PRO A 325 -48.11 -2.22 2.22
C PRO A 325 -48.86 -2.29 0.88
N PRO A 326 -48.12 -2.19 -0.24
CA PRO A 326 -48.52 -2.87 -1.47
C PRO A 326 -47.41 -3.76 -2.07
N SER A 327 -47.79 -5.04 -2.24
CA SER A 327 -47.70 -5.90 -3.42
C SER A 327 -46.58 -5.76 -4.48
N SER A 328 -45.83 -6.88 -4.62
CA SER A 328 -45.55 -7.67 -5.84
C SER A 328 -44.85 -7.11 -7.09
N ALA A 329 -43.94 -7.96 -7.60
CA ALA A 329 -43.36 -8.06 -8.96
C ALA A 329 -42.24 -7.04 -9.29
N ARG A 330 -41.15 -7.36 -10.00
CA ARG A 330 -40.91 -8.42 -10.98
C ARG A 330 -39.39 -8.60 -11.14
N GLN A 331 -38.91 -9.84 -11.18
CA GLN A 331 -37.56 -10.17 -11.65
C GLN A 331 -37.53 -10.02 -13.19
N SER A 332 -36.48 -9.40 -13.73
CA SER A 332 -36.08 -9.58 -15.12
C SER A 332 -34.58 -9.85 -15.21
N SER A 333 -34.28 -11.05 -15.66
CA SER A 333 -32.99 -11.55 -16.12
C SER A 333 -32.57 -10.85 -17.42
N PHE A 334 -31.31 -10.46 -17.55
CA PHE A 334 -30.69 -10.29 -18.87
C PHE A 334 -29.26 -10.83 -18.92
N SER A 335 -28.99 -11.39 -20.10
CA SER A 335 -28.02 -12.43 -20.44
C SER A 335 -26.57 -11.93 -20.53
N LYS A 336 -25.63 -12.83 -20.22
CA LYS A 336 -24.20 -12.69 -20.56
C LYS A 336 -24.01 -12.88 -22.06
N SER A 337 -23.38 -11.92 -22.73
CA SER A 337 -22.80 -12.11 -24.06
C SER A 337 -21.31 -11.82 -24.03
N THR A 338 -20.55 -12.84 -24.37
CA THR A 338 -19.11 -12.86 -24.64
C THR A 338 -18.85 -12.23 -26.00
N PHE A 339 -17.89 -11.32 -26.13
CA PHE A 339 -17.32 -10.95 -27.44
C PHE A 339 -15.81 -10.71 -27.30
N ILE A 340 -15.05 -11.49 -28.08
CA ILE A 340 -13.61 -11.40 -28.35
C ILE A 340 -13.47 -10.61 -29.65
N HIS A 341 -12.57 -9.60 -29.73
CA HIS A 341 -11.57 -9.47 -30.81
C HIS A 341 -10.64 -8.25 -30.68
N SER A 342 -9.34 -8.57 -30.76
CA SER A 342 -8.17 -7.89 -31.36
C SER A 342 -8.26 -6.43 -31.86
N LEU A 343 -7.31 -5.60 -31.40
CA LEU A 343 -6.89 -4.34 -32.04
C LEU A 343 -5.57 -4.52 -32.84
N PRO A 344 -5.42 -3.89 -34.03
CA PRO A 344 -4.20 -3.94 -34.84
C PRO A 344 -3.15 -2.90 -34.41
N ARG A 345 -1.86 -3.27 -34.47
CA ARG A 345 -0.71 -2.37 -34.28
C ARG A 345 -0.35 -1.70 -35.62
N LEU A 346 -0.43 -0.38 -35.67
CA LEU A 346 0.11 0.44 -36.76
C LEU A 346 1.64 0.51 -36.65
N THR A 347 2.32 -0.05 -37.65
CA THR A 347 3.75 0.12 -37.87
C THR A 347 3.99 1.32 -38.77
N LYS A 348 4.76 2.31 -38.30
CA LYS A 348 5.57 3.17 -39.17
C LYS A 348 6.87 3.50 -38.45
N THR A 349 7.93 2.95 -39.04
CA THR A 349 9.34 3.20 -38.75
C THR A 349 9.71 4.63 -39.14
N SER A 350 10.40 5.35 -38.27
CA SER A 350 11.39 6.33 -38.71
C SER A 350 12.60 6.27 -37.78
N ASN A 351 13.76 6.07 -38.40
CA ASN A 351 15.08 6.03 -37.78
C ASN A 351 15.47 7.42 -37.29
N MET A 352 15.86 7.55 -36.02
CA MET A 352 16.98 8.42 -35.64
C MET A 352 17.74 7.76 -34.49
N ALA A 353 19.01 7.46 -34.77
CA ALA A 353 19.99 6.98 -33.83
C ALA A 353 20.72 8.14 -33.14
N SER A 354 21.26 7.84 -31.96
CA SER A 354 22.38 8.50 -31.27
C SER A 354 22.14 9.85 -30.59
N ALA A 355 22.26 9.79 -29.25
CA ALA A 355 22.86 10.74 -28.30
C ALA A 355 22.22 10.41 -26.94
N PHE A 356 22.91 9.79 -25.98
CA PHE A 356 23.94 10.44 -25.20
C PHE A 356 24.85 9.43 -24.50
N SER A 357 26.07 9.91 -24.34
CA SER A 357 27.28 9.34 -23.78
C SER A 357 27.19 8.98 -22.29
N SER A 358 28.07 8.06 -21.94
CA SER A 358 28.48 7.54 -20.64
C SER A 358 28.58 8.54 -19.48
N HIS A 359 28.17 8.10 -18.29
CA HIS A 359 29.04 8.23 -17.12
C HIS A 359 28.81 7.08 -16.13
N ASN A 360 29.86 6.28 -16.00
CA ASN A 360 30.11 5.38 -14.89
C ASN A 360 31.15 6.05 -13.99
N PRO A 361 30.97 6.05 -12.67
CA PRO A 361 32.11 5.84 -11.80
C PRO A 361 31.79 4.80 -10.72
N THR A 362 32.63 3.76 -10.64
CA THR A 362 33.30 3.16 -9.47
C THR A 362 33.56 1.68 -9.84
N ALA A 363 34.63 1.32 -10.53
CA ALA A 363 36.01 1.20 -10.06
C ALA A 363 36.21 0.09 -9.00
N HIS A 364 36.89 -0.98 -9.45
CA HIS A 364 37.74 -1.91 -8.71
C HIS A 364 37.09 -3.03 -7.89
N LEU A 365 37.14 -4.24 -8.44
CA LEU A 365 37.87 -5.37 -7.86
C LEU A 365 38.22 -6.35 -8.99
N LYS A 366 39.49 -6.31 -9.41
CA LYS A 366 40.12 -7.38 -10.20
C LYS A 366 40.39 -8.55 -9.25
N ALA A 367 40.00 -9.75 -9.64
CA ALA A 367 40.66 -10.97 -9.21
C ALA A 367 41.39 -11.53 -10.44
N GLN A 368 42.70 -11.69 -10.33
CA GLN A 368 43.57 -12.33 -11.32
C GLN A 368 43.46 -13.86 -11.24
N PRO A 369 43.88 -14.57 -12.30
CA PRO A 369 43.73 -16.00 -12.48
C PRO A 369 44.96 -16.75 -11.95
N ASP A 370 44.75 -17.97 -11.46
CA ASP A 370 45.84 -18.92 -11.26
C ASP A 370 45.68 -20.14 -12.16
N HIS A 371 46.83 -20.51 -12.70
CA HIS A 371 47.13 -21.46 -13.76
C HIS A 371 46.85 -22.92 -13.36
N GLU A 372 46.59 -23.77 -14.37
CA GLU A 372 47.46 -24.91 -14.67
C GLU A 372 47.17 -25.45 -16.09
N GLU A 373 48.18 -25.36 -16.95
CA GLU A 373 48.26 -26.02 -18.26
C GLU A 373 48.70 -27.47 -18.07
N HIS A 374 48.05 -28.42 -18.75
CA HIS A 374 48.69 -29.62 -19.30
C HIS A 374 47.98 -30.03 -20.59
N GLY A 375 48.70 -29.99 -21.71
CA GLY A 375 48.22 -30.38 -23.03
C GLY A 375 48.39 -31.87 -23.33
N CYS A 376 47.66 -32.35 -24.34
CA CYS A 376 48.17 -33.27 -25.37
C CYS A 376 47.13 -33.42 -26.49
N CYS A 377 47.62 -33.39 -27.73
CA CYS A 377 46.85 -33.49 -28.96
C CYS A 377 46.23 -34.89 -29.18
N GLY A 378 45.08 -34.94 -29.86
CA GLY A 378 44.67 -36.14 -30.62
C GLY A 378 43.16 -36.33 -30.78
N GLY A 379 42.68 -36.23 -32.03
CA GLY A 379 41.50 -36.96 -32.49
C GLY A 379 40.23 -36.13 -32.67
N HIS A 380 39.85 -35.92 -33.93
CA HIS A 380 38.51 -35.49 -34.34
C HIS A 380 37.45 -36.47 -33.83
N GLY A 381 36.82 -36.16 -32.69
CA GLY A 381 35.49 -36.66 -32.35
C GLY A 381 34.46 -35.66 -32.85
N GLY A 382 33.53 -36.11 -33.70
CA GLY A 382 32.34 -35.31 -34.04
C GLY A 382 31.59 -34.88 -32.77
N PRO A 383 30.73 -33.84 -32.85
CA PRO A 383 29.97 -33.39 -31.68
C PRO A 383 29.29 -34.60 -31.03
N PRO A 384 29.35 -34.74 -29.68
CA PRO A 384 28.76 -35.88 -29.02
C PRO A 384 27.30 -35.96 -29.45
N ASN A 385 26.92 -37.12 -30.00
CA ASN A 385 25.54 -37.41 -30.32
C ASN A 385 24.84 -37.54 -28.96
N VAL A 386 24.29 -36.43 -28.48
CA VAL A 386 23.44 -36.42 -27.29
C VAL A 386 22.19 -37.19 -27.70
N GLU A 387 22.15 -38.48 -27.39
CA GLU A 387 20.93 -39.26 -27.46
C GLU A 387 19.89 -38.53 -26.61
N LEU A 388 18.88 -37.99 -27.30
CA LEU A 388 17.74 -37.38 -26.64
C LEU A 388 17.12 -38.46 -25.74
N PRO A 389 16.85 -38.16 -24.46
CA PRO A 389 16.24 -39.15 -23.56
C PRO A 389 14.95 -39.68 -24.19
N GLU A 390 14.69 -40.98 -24.01
CA GLU A 390 13.47 -41.62 -24.52
C GLU A 390 12.24 -40.82 -24.11
N PRO A 391 11.28 -40.63 -25.03
CA PRO A 391 10.11 -39.81 -24.77
C PRO A 391 9.36 -40.37 -23.56
N THR A 392 9.29 -39.56 -22.51
CA THR A 392 8.49 -39.82 -21.34
C THR A 392 7.00 -39.75 -21.70
N PRO A 393 6.09 -40.35 -20.91
CA PRO A 393 4.65 -40.17 -21.10
C PRO A 393 4.18 -38.70 -21.06
N LEU A 394 5.01 -37.79 -20.54
CA LEU A 394 4.78 -36.35 -20.60
C LEU A 394 4.96 -35.77 -22.02
N ASP A 395 5.77 -36.40 -22.85
CA ASP A 395 6.09 -35.95 -24.22
C ASP A 395 4.92 -36.18 -25.19
N GLU A 396 3.97 -37.07 -24.86
CA GLU A 396 2.68 -37.19 -25.56
C GLU A 396 1.71 -36.04 -25.22
N LEU A 397 1.96 -35.28 -24.14
CA LEU A 397 1.12 -34.17 -23.66
C LEU A 397 1.63 -32.79 -24.10
N ILE A 398 2.80 -32.69 -24.72
CA ILE A 398 3.43 -31.42 -25.12
C ILE A 398 3.80 -31.42 -26.61
N THR A 399 3.64 -30.27 -27.26
CA THR A 399 4.10 -30.09 -28.64
C THR A 399 5.55 -29.61 -28.64
N ILE A 400 6.44 -30.39 -29.25
CA ILE A 400 7.87 -30.04 -29.36
C ILE A 400 8.08 -29.08 -30.54
N HIS A 401 8.75 -27.95 -30.29
CA HIS A 401 9.11 -26.96 -31.31
C HIS A 401 10.63 -26.85 -31.45
N ASN A 402 11.13 -26.88 -32.70
CA ASN A 402 12.55 -26.73 -33.00
C ASN A 402 12.96 -25.25 -33.00
N LEU A 403 13.62 -24.82 -31.93
CA LEU A 403 14.11 -23.45 -31.74
C LEU A 403 15.63 -23.39 -31.94
N SER A 404 16.10 -22.26 -32.46
CA SER A 404 17.51 -21.91 -32.61
C SER A 404 17.79 -20.61 -31.86
N ILE A 405 18.96 -20.52 -31.22
CA ILE A 405 19.40 -19.35 -30.47
C ILE A 405 20.60 -18.77 -31.20
N ASP A 406 20.51 -17.48 -31.53
CA ASP A 406 21.65 -16.75 -32.08
C ASP A 406 22.65 -16.45 -30.94
N PRO A 407 23.91 -16.91 -31.02
CA PRO A 407 24.90 -16.72 -29.96
C PRO A 407 25.28 -15.25 -29.71
N GLU A 408 25.17 -14.38 -30.72
CA GLU A 408 25.53 -12.96 -30.57
C GLU A 408 24.37 -12.13 -30.03
N SER A 409 23.18 -12.29 -30.60
CA SER A 409 22.02 -11.49 -30.20
C SER A 409 21.21 -12.09 -29.04
N GLN A 410 21.50 -13.34 -28.66
CA GLN A 410 20.74 -14.14 -27.68
C GLN A 410 19.24 -14.23 -28.01
N LYS A 411 18.87 -14.04 -29.29
CA LYS A 411 17.49 -14.12 -29.74
C LYS A 411 17.14 -15.56 -30.11
N VAL A 412 15.95 -15.97 -29.68
CA VAL A 412 15.34 -17.25 -30.00
C VAL A 412 14.51 -17.12 -31.26
N SER A 413 14.72 -18.01 -32.23
CA SER A 413 14.00 -18.07 -33.50
C SER A 413 13.69 -19.51 -33.90
N LEU A 414 12.79 -19.74 -34.86
CA LEU A 414 12.44 -21.09 -35.32
C LEU A 414 13.53 -21.64 -36.24
N SER A 415 14.04 -22.84 -35.94
CA SER A 415 15.17 -23.45 -36.65
C SER A 415 14.81 -24.06 -38.02
N SER A 416 13.52 -24.31 -38.29
CA SER A 416 13.06 -24.92 -39.54
C SER A 416 11.75 -24.31 -40.01
N LYS A 417 11.49 -24.35 -41.33
CA LYS A 417 10.16 -24.06 -41.88
C LYS A 417 9.14 -24.95 -41.16
N VAL A 418 8.14 -24.31 -40.56
CA VAL A 418 7.05 -24.94 -39.81
C VAL A 418 6.44 -26.07 -40.66
N PRO A 419 6.20 -27.28 -40.12
CA PRO A 419 5.47 -28.29 -40.86
C PRO A 419 4.12 -27.72 -41.29
N SER A 420 3.82 -27.81 -42.59
CA SER A 420 2.69 -27.17 -43.29
C SER A 420 1.28 -27.57 -42.81
N ASN A 421 1.18 -28.33 -41.72
CA ASN A 421 -0.06 -28.84 -41.13
C ASN A 421 -0.56 -28.04 -39.91
N GLN A 422 0.13 -27.00 -39.45
CA GLN A 422 -0.34 -26.16 -38.35
C GLN A 422 -1.29 -25.06 -38.84
N LYS A 423 -2.37 -24.79 -38.08
CA LYS A 423 -3.32 -23.74 -38.42
C LYS A 423 -2.60 -22.37 -38.42
N PRO A 424 -2.96 -21.43 -39.32
CA PRO A 424 -2.32 -20.11 -39.38
C PRO A 424 -2.36 -19.34 -38.05
N THR A 425 -3.39 -19.56 -37.25
CA THR A 425 -3.55 -18.97 -35.91
C THR A 425 -2.45 -19.42 -34.95
N ASP A 426 -2.08 -20.71 -35.00
CA ASP A 426 -1.10 -21.29 -34.08
C ASP A 426 0.32 -20.82 -34.44
N GLN A 427 0.60 -20.69 -35.74
CA GLN A 427 1.86 -20.13 -36.23
C GLN A 427 2.03 -18.66 -35.81
N LYS A 428 0.95 -17.87 -35.88
CA LYS A 428 0.95 -16.48 -35.41
C LYS A 428 1.18 -16.40 -33.90
N LEU A 429 0.46 -17.22 -33.12
CA LEU A 429 0.64 -17.28 -31.67
C LEU A 429 2.08 -17.64 -31.29
N LEU A 430 2.69 -18.60 -31.98
CA LEU A 430 4.08 -19.00 -31.77
C LEU A 430 5.05 -17.86 -32.08
N GLN A 431 4.86 -17.15 -33.20
CA GLN A 431 5.67 -15.97 -33.54
C GLN A 431 5.53 -14.83 -32.51
N ASP A 432 4.30 -14.54 -32.08
CA ASP A 432 4.01 -13.53 -31.06
C ASP A 432 4.66 -13.91 -29.71
N THR A 433 4.62 -15.19 -29.34
CA THR A 433 5.24 -15.72 -28.12
C THR A 433 6.76 -15.59 -28.18
N LEU A 434 7.39 -15.94 -29.31
CA LEU A 434 8.84 -15.79 -29.51
C LEU A 434 9.27 -14.32 -29.44
N ALA A 435 8.47 -13.40 -29.97
CA ALA A 435 8.71 -11.97 -29.84
C ALA A 435 8.71 -11.53 -28.36
N ILE A 436 7.71 -11.97 -27.58
CA ILE A 436 7.62 -11.67 -26.13
C ILE A 436 8.82 -12.23 -25.37
N ILE A 437 9.24 -13.46 -25.68
CA ILE A 437 10.41 -14.10 -25.05
C ILE A 437 11.69 -13.30 -25.34
N ASN A 438 11.88 -12.88 -26.58
CA ASN A 438 13.04 -12.09 -26.97
C ASN A 438 13.06 -10.70 -26.30
N ASP A 439 11.91 -10.04 -26.21
CA ASP A 439 11.77 -8.76 -25.51
C ASP A 439 12.05 -8.91 -24.01
N LEU A 440 11.54 -9.98 -23.39
CA LEU A 440 11.79 -10.29 -21.98
C LEU A 440 13.27 -10.61 -21.71
N SER A 441 13.90 -11.41 -22.58
CA SER A 441 15.33 -11.75 -22.49
C SER A 441 16.19 -10.49 -22.52
N GLN A 442 15.99 -9.64 -23.54
CA GLN A 442 16.70 -8.37 -23.66
C GLN A 442 16.45 -7.43 -22.48
N TYR A 443 15.24 -7.46 -21.90
CA TYR A 443 14.93 -6.71 -20.70
C TYR A 443 15.73 -7.20 -19.48
N LEU A 444 15.77 -8.52 -19.24
CA LEU A 444 16.47 -9.12 -18.09
C LEU A 444 17.99 -8.91 -18.16
N VAL A 445 18.56 -8.92 -19.36
CA VAL A 445 19.98 -8.59 -19.59
C VAL A 445 20.29 -7.13 -19.21
N ARG A 446 19.35 -6.21 -19.45
CA ARG A 446 19.51 -4.78 -19.12
C ARG A 446 19.19 -4.46 -17.65
N ALA A 447 18.59 -5.39 -16.90
CA ALA A 447 18.20 -5.15 -15.52
C ALA A 447 19.41 -5.22 -14.57
N PRO A 448 19.55 -4.29 -13.59
CA PRO A 448 20.61 -4.35 -12.60
C PRO A 448 20.43 -5.57 -11.70
N PHE A 449 21.53 -6.18 -11.25
CA PHE A 449 21.52 -7.38 -10.42
C PHE A 449 20.70 -7.18 -9.12
N PRO A 450 19.88 -8.15 -8.69
CA PRO A 450 19.63 -9.47 -9.30
C PRO A 450 18.79 -9.40 -10.58
N HIS A 451 19.05 -10.30 -11.54
CA HIS A 451 18.30 -10.48 -12.80
C HIS A 451 16.88 -11.05 -12.58
N CYS A 452 16.17 -10.53 -11.59
CA CYS A 452 14.78 -10.84 -11.31
C CYS A 452 13.99 -9.54 -11.19
N PRO A 453 12.77 -9.47 -11.73
CA PRO A 453 11.93 -8.30 -11.55
C PRO A 453 11.68 -8.06 -10.05
N PRO A 454 11.90 -6.84 -9.53
CA PRO A 454 11.57 -6.53 -8.15
C PRO A 454 10.05 -6.64 -7.95
N PRO A 455 9.58 -7.04 -6.75
CA PRO A 455 8.15 -7.07 -6.48
C PRO A 455 7.50 -5.71 -6.80
N PRO A 456 6.32 -5.70 -7.46
CA PRO A 456 5.69 -4.49 -8.02
C PRO A 456 5.49 -3.33 -7.01
N GLN A 457 5.47 -3.65 -5.72
CA GLN A 457 5.17 -2.74 -4.62
C GLN A 457 6.38 -1.94 -4.11
N MET A 458 7.61 -2.25 -4.56
CA MET A 458 8.83 -1.65 -3.98
C MET A 458 9.27 -0.32 -4.61
N ILE A 459 8.71 0.09 -5.75
CA ILE A 459 9.20 1.28 -6.47
C ILE A 459 8.47 2.54 -5.96
N GLN A 460 8.78 2.99 -4.75
CA GLN A 460 8.36 4.31 -4.29
C GLN A 460 9.29 5.38 -4.91
N ASN A 461 8.71 6.38 -5.59
CA ASN A 461 9.37 7.43 -6.39
C ASN A 461 10.00 6.93 -7.69
N ASN A 462 9.15 6.60 -8.67
CA ASN A 462 9.61 6.17 -9.98
C ASN A 462 10.14 7.37 -10.81
N PRO A 463 11.45 7.41 -11.14
CA PRO A 463 12.02 8.51 -11.94
C PRO A 463 11.37 8.59 -13.33
N ARG A 464 10.92 7.46 -13.90
CA ARG A 464 10.19 7.45 -15.18
C ARG A 464 8.85 8.17 -15.07
N SER A 465 8.10 7.96 -13.99
CA SER A 465 6.85 8.69 -13.74
C SER A 465 7.09 10.19 -13.59
N ALA A 466 8.21 10.61 -12.99
CA ALA A 466 8.58 12.01 -12.92
C ALA A 466 8.90 12.58 -14.33
N GLN A 467 9.65 11.86 -15.15
CA GLN A 467 9.94 12.22 -16.54
C GLN A 467 8.66 12.31 -17.40
N ILE A 468 7.77 11.32 -17.31
CA ILE A 468 6.47 11.32 -18.01
C ILE A 468 5.64 12.53 -17.59
N ASN A 469 5.60 12.84 -16.29
CA ASN A 469 4.89 14.02 -15.82
C ASN A 469 5.52 15.33 -16.32
N ALA A 470 6.85 15.44 -16.37
CA ALA A 470 7.53 16.61 -16.93
C ALA A 470 7.16 16.82 -18.40
N MET A 471 7.23 15.78 -19.25
CA MET A 471 6.82 15.84 -20.66
C MET A 471 5.35 16.24 -20.82
N LYS A 472 4.47 15.71 -19.96
CA LYS A 472 3.05 16.06 -19.94
C LYS A 472 2.83 17.52 -19.56
N GLU A 473 3.56 18.06 -18.59
CA GLU A 473 3.46 19.48 -18.23
C GLU A 473 4.02 20.41 -19.31
N GLU A 474 5.10 20.02 -20.00
CA GLU A 474 5.58 20.72 -21.19
C GLU A 474 4.53 20.73 -22.32
N GLY A 475 3.86 19.60 -22.54
CA GLY A 475 2.71 19.51 -23.46
C GLY A 475 1.55 20.42 -23.04
N ASN A 476 1.25 20.50 -21.74
CA ASN A 476 0.24 21.42 -21.21
C ASN A 476 0.62 22.90 -21.44
N ALA A 477 1.90 23.24 -21.31
CA ALA A 477 2.41 24.59 -21.56
C ALA A 477 2.27 24.96 -23.04
N ALA A 478 2.64 24.05 -23.96
CA ALA A 478 2.45 24.24 -25.40
C ALA A 478 0.96 24.37 -25.78
N PHE A 479 0.09 23.55 -25.18
CA PHE A 479 -1.36 23.63 -25.39
C PHE A 479 -1.95 24.97 -24.95
N LYS A 480 -1.50 25.50 -23.80
CA LYS A 480 -1.90 26.83 -23.31
C LYS A 480 -1.38 27.98 -24.19
N ALA A 481 -0.24 27.77 -24.85
CA ALA A 481 0.32 28.71 -25.83
C ALA A 481 -0.38 28.65 -27.20
N ASN A 482 -1.44 27.85 -27.35
CA ASN A 482 -2.14 27.57 -28.62
C ASN A 482 -1.28 26.89 -29.70
N ASP A 483 -0.12 26.34 -29.34
CA ASP A 483 0.70 25.52 -30.24
C ASP A 483 0.29 24.05 -30.12
N PHE A 484 -0.76 23.68 -30.87
CA PHE A 484 -1.37 22.34 -30.77
C PHE A 484 -0.50 21.24 -31.37
N ASN A 485 0.23 21.52 -32.45
CA ASN A 485 1.09 20.51 -33.10
C ASN A 485 2.24 20.10 -32.17
N LYS A 486 2.92 21.07 -31.56
CA LYS A 486 3.97 20.79 -30.58
C LYS A 486 3.42 20.06 -29.35
N ALA A 487 2.21 20.41 -28.90
CA ALA A 487 1.57 19.71 -27.79
C ALA A 487 1.29 18.24 -28.12
N ILE A 488 0.82 17.95 -29.35
CA ILE A 488 0.56 16.57 -29.82
C ILE A 488 1.86 15.74 -29.82
N ASP A 489 2.97 16.31 -30.30
CA ASP A 489 4.26 15.62 -30.31
C ASP A 489 4.73 15.28 -28.89
N LEU A 490 4.69 16.26 -27.98
CA LEU A 490 5.08 16.06 -26.58
C LEU A 490 4.20 15.02 -25.87
N TYR A 491 2.88 15.05 -26.08
CA TYR A 491 1.99 14.03 -25.54
C TYR A 491 2.24 12.65 -26.15
N THR A 492 2.62 12.57 -27.42
CA THR A 492 2.93 11.30 -28.09
C THR A 492 4.20 10.68 -27.54
N VAL A 493 5.23 11.49 -27.30
CA VAL A 493 6.46 11.03 -26.62
C VAL A 493 6.14 10.55 -25.20
N ALA A 494 5.34 11.31 -24.44
CA ALA A 494 4.91 10.92 -23.10
C ALA A 494 4.10 9.61 -23.09
N ALA A 495 3.18 9.43 -24.04
CA ALA A 495 2.38 8.22 -24.19
C ALA A 495 3.24 7.00 -24.52
N ASN A 496 4.24 7.15 -25.39
CA ASN A 496 5.19 6.10 -25.72
C ASN A 496 6.08 5.72 -24.52
N ALA A 497 6.53 6.69 -23.73
CA ALA A 497 7.28 6.43 -22.50
C ALA A 497 6.44 5.68 -21.45
N ALA A 498 5.13 5.96 -21.39
CA ALA A 498 4.18 5.29 -20.50
C ALA A 498 3.77 3.89 -20.97
N SER A 499 3.68 3.65 -22.29
CA SER A 499 3.31 2.34 -22.85
C SER A 499 4.46 1.33 -22.82
N THR A 500 5.71 1.81 -22.85
CA THR A 500 6.94 1.00 -22.80
C THR A 500 7.43 0.76 -21.37
N ARG A 501 6.52 0.81 -20.39
CA ARG A 501 6.85 0.52 -18.99
C ARG A 501 7.12 -0.98 -18.81
N PRO A 502 8.07 -1.35 -17.93
CA PRO A 502 8.37 -2.76 -17.68
C PRO A 502 7.17 -3.53 -17.13
N LEU A 503 7.00 -4.79 -17.53
CA LEU A 503 5.83 -5.62 -17.23
C LEU A 503 5.63 -5.95 -15.74
N PHE A 504 6.68 -5.89 -14.92
CA PHE A 504 6.56 -6.12 -13.47
C PHE A 504 6.12 -4.87 -12.70
N GLU A 505 6.12 -3.69 -13.33
CA GLU A 505 5.57 -2.51 -12.67
C GLU A 505 4.05 -2.64 -12.56
N PRO A 506 3.44 -2.09 -11.50
CA PRO A 506 2.00 -2.12 -11.36
C PRO A 506 1.28 -1.56 -12.59
N SER A 507 0.42 -2.38 -13.19
CA SER A 507 -0.37 -2.00 -14.38
C SER A 507 -1.29 -0.81 -14.13
N ILE A 508 -1.59 -0.52 -12.86
CA ILE A 508 -2.33 0.68 -12.47
C ILE A 508 -1.59 1.97 -12.86
N TRP A 509 -0.26 2.01 -12.83
CA TRP A 509 0.49 3.23 -13.20
C TRP A 509 0.38 3.53 -14.68
N ILE A 510 0.54 2.50 -15.53
CA ILE A 510 0.33 2.61 -16.98
C ILE A 510 -1.08 3.14 -17.24
N ARG A 511 -2.09 2.54 -16.60
CA ARG A 511 -3.49 2.94 -16.79
C ARG A 511 -3.74 4.38 -16.36
N GLU A 512 -3.25 4.80 -15.20
CA GLU A 512 -3.46 6.15 -14.67
C GLU A 512 -2.75 7.22 -15.52
N GLU A 513 -1.48 7.02 -15.85
CA GLU A 513 -0.66 7.97 -16.62
C GLU A 513 -1.15 8.07 -18.07
N LEU A 514 -1.30 6.93 -18.76
CA LEU A 514 -1.66 6.88 -20.16
C LEU A 514 -3.06 7.44 -20.41
N SER A 515 -4.03 7.15 -19.53
CA SER A 515 -5.39 7.71 -19.65
C SER A 515 -5.39 9.24 -19.62
N VAL A 516 -4.59 9.85 -18.75
CA VAL A 516 -4.54 11.32 -18.62
C VAL A 516 -3.84 11.94 -19.84
N ILE A 517 -2.73 11.35 -20.28
CA ILE A 517 -1.96 11.83 -21.44
C ILE A 517 -2.81 11.75 -22.71
N LEU A 518 -3.47 10.61 -22.96
CA LEU A 518 -4.34 10.44 -24.12
C LEU A 518 -5.55 11.36 -24.07
N CYS A 519 -6.12 11.61 -22.89
CA CYS A 519 -7.24 12.57 -22.75
C CYS A 519 -6.80 14.02 -23.07
N ASN A 520 -5.57 14.40 -22.71
CA ASN A 520 -5.01 15.70 -23.06
C ASN A 520 -4.62 15.77 -24.54
N ARG A 521 -4.10 14.68 -25.13
CA ARG A 521 -3.79 14.59 -26.55
C ARG A 521 -5.06 14.65 -27.42
N ALA A 522 -6.13 13.98 -27.01
CA ALA A 522 -7.45 14.10 -27.63
C ALA A 522 -7.97 15.54 -27.63
N ALA A 523 -7.69 16.29 -26.55
CA ALA A 523 -8.02 17.71 -26.48
C ALA A 523 -7.20 18.54 -27.49
N ALA A 524 -5.90 18.27 -27.62
CA ALA A 524 -5.03 18.90 -28.61
C ALA A 524 -5.47 18.61 -30.04
N TYR A 525 -5.80 17.35 -30.36
CA TYR A 525 -6.35 16.97 -31.66
C TYR A 525 -7.70 17.66 -31.95
N SER A 526 -8.59 17.75 -30.96
CA SER A 526 -9.86 18.46 -31.11
C SER A 526 -9.64 19.95 -31.42
N SER A 527 -8.70 20.61 -30.74
CA SER A 527 -8.34 22.01 -31.02
C SER A 527 -7.69 22.20 -32.39
N ALA A 528 -6.94 21.20 -32.86
CA ALA A 528 -6.35 21.16 -34.20
C ALA A 528 -7.35 20.73 -35.30
N LYS A 529 -8.63 20.49 -34.96
CA LYS A 529 -9.69 19.98 -35.85
C LYS A 529 -9.40 18.59 -36.45
N MET A 530 -8.56 17.80 -35.80
CA MET A 530 -8.25 16.42 -36.14
C MET A 530 -9.19 15.48 -35.37
N TRP A 531 -10.43 15.37 -35.85
CA TRP A 531 -11.50 14.75 -35.07
C TRP A 531 -11.42 13.23 -35.00
N VAL A 532 -10.87 12.57 -36.02
CA VAL A 532 -10.76 11.10 -36.08
C VAL A 532 -9.75 10.60 -35.04
N GLU A 533 -8.58 11.24 -34.99
CA GLU A 533 -7.52 10.94 -34.03
C GLU A 533 -7.97 11.25 -32.59
N ALA A 534 -8.69 12.36 -32.40
CA ALA A 534 -9.30 12.70 -31.11
C ALA A 534 -10.31 11.62 -30.64
N LEU A 535 -11.12 11.09 -31.56
CA LEU A 535 -12.07 10.03 -31.26
C LEU A 535 -11.36 8.74 -30.85
N CYS A 536 -10.33 8.32 -31.59
CA CYS A 536 -9.54 7.13 -31.25
C CYS A 536 -8.92 7.22 -29.85
N ASP A 537 -8.30 8.36 -29.51
CA ASP A 537 -7.72 8.57 -28.18
C ASP A 537 -8.80 8.56 -27.08
N ALA A 538 -9.96 9.19 -27.33
CA ALA A 538 -11.06 9.21 -26.36
C ALA A 538 -11.64 7.81 -26.09
N GLU A 539 -11.75 6.96 -27.11
CA GLU A 539 -12.21 5.58 -26.95
C GLU A 539 -11.24 4.73 -26.13
N VAL A 540 -9.93 4.87 -26.38
CA VAL A 540 -8.90 4.19 -25.59
C VAL A 540 -8.95 4.65 -24.13
N VAL A 541 -9.17 5.94 -23.87
CA VAL A 541 -9.34 6.46 -22.50
C VAL A 541 -10.55 5.84 -21.81
N ILE A 542 -11.68 5.67 -22.51
CA ILE A 542 -12.88 5.03 -21.97
C ILE A 542 -12.64 3.53 -21.70
N GLN A 543 -11.85 2.85 -22.54
CA GLN A 543 -11.45 1.45 -22.28
C GLN A 543 -10.61 1.32 -21.01
N PHE A 544 -9.70 2.28 -20.75
CA PHE A 544 -8.90 2.29 -19.53
C PHE A 544 -9.70 2.72 -18.29
N LYS A 545 -10.53 3.75 -18.42
CA LYS A 545 -11.29 4.38 -17.34
C LYS A 545 -12.74 4.64 -17.76
N ARG A 546 -13.54 3.57 -17.76
CA ARG A 546 -14.95 3.61 -18.20
C ARG A 546 -15.80 4.62 -17.42
N ASN A 547 -15.53 4.77 -16.13
CA ASN A 547 -16.28 5.66 -15.22
C ASN A 547 -15.82 7.12 -15.29
N TRP A 548 -14.81 7.47 -16.09
CA TRP A 548 -14.26 8.83 -16.10
C TRP A 548 -15.01 9.71 -17.11
N SER A 549 -15.83 10.62 -16.59
CA SER A 549 -16.66 11.57 -17.36
C SER A 549 -15.88 12.37 -18.40
N LYS A 550 -14.62 12.73 -18.10
CA LYS A 550 -13.77 13.51 -19.00
C LYS A 550 -13.44 12.78 -20.30
N GLY A 551 -13.33 11.44 -20.27
CA GLY A 551 -13.16 10.63 -21.47
C GLY A 551 -14.39 10.68 -22.38
N HIS A 552 -15.57 10.51 -21.79
CA HIS A 552 -16.85 10.63 -22.49
C HIS A 552 -17.07 12.04 -23.07
N PHE A 553 -16.70 13.09 -22.34
CA PHE A 553 -16.72 14.47 -22.84
C PHE A 553 -15.87 14.65 -24.10
N ARG A 554 -14.63 14.10 -24.11
CA ARG A 554 -13.76 14.16 -25.31
C ARG A 554 -14.37 13.40 -26.48
N LYS A 555 -14.95 12.21 -26.23
CA LYS A 555 -15.64 11.42 -27.26
C LYS A 555 -16.83 12.18 -27.87
N ALA A 556 -17.69 12.76 -27.03
CA ALA A 556 -18.84 13.54 -27.49
C ALA A 556 -18.40 14.73 -28.36
N LYS A 557 -17.38 15.49 -27.94
CA LYS A 557 -16.86 16.63 -28.71
C LYS A 557 -16.21 16.22 -30.04
N ALA A 558 -15.50 15.09 -30.08
CA ALA A 558 -14.92 14.56 -31.31
C ALA A 558 -16.01 14.11 -32.30
N LEU A 559 -17.06 13.42 -31.81
CA LEU A 559 -18.20 12.99 -32.63
C LEU A 559 -19.02 14.18 -33.15
N GLN A 560 -19.19 15.22 -32.33
CA GLN A 560 -19.80 16.48 -32.73
C GLN A 560 -19.03 17.12 -33.90
N GLY A 561 -17.69 17.19 -33.79
CA GLY A 561 -16.83 17.69 -34.87
C GLY A 561 -16.86 16.86 -36.15
N LEU A 562 -17.19 15.57 -36.05
CA LEU A 562 -17.42 14.66 -37.20
C LEU A 562 -18.86 14.73 -37.75
N GLY A 563 -19.76 15.49 -37.14
CA GLY A 563 -21.18 15.56 -37.53
C GLY A 563 -22.03 14.36 -37.11
N ARG A 564 -21.51 13.45 -36.27
CA ARG A 564 -22.21 12.26 -35.77
C ARG A 564 -22.95 12.59 -34.47
N ILE A 565 -24.00 13.40 -34.59
CA ILE A 565 -24.66 14.04 -33.42
C ILE A 565 -25.36 13.03 -32.52
N ASP A 566 -26.02 12.00 -33.07
CA ASP A 566 -26.75 11.01 -32.25
C ASP A 566 -25.80 10.20 -31.36
N GLU A 567 -24.67 9.74 -31.91
CA GLU A 567 -23.65 9.05 -31.14
C GLU A 567 -22.96 9.97 -30.14
N ALA A 568 -22.84 11.27 -30.44
CA ALA A 568 -22.31 12.25 -29.51
C ALA A 568 -23.23 12.42 -28.29
N LYS A 569 -24.55 12.43 -28.50
CA LYS A 569 -25.57 12.47 -27.43
C LYS A 569 -25.47 11.23 -26.55
N ASP A 570 -25.39 10.05 -27.14
CA ASP A 570 -25.27 8.79 -26.42
C ASP A 570 -24.00 8.74 -25.57
N ALA A 571 -22.87 9.20 -26.12
CA ALA A 571 -21.61 9.28 -25.39
C ALA A 571 -21.69 10.27 -24.21
N ALA A 572 -22.34 11.42 -24.39
CA ALA A 572 -22.52 12.40 -23.34
C ALA A 572 -23.47 11.91 -22.24
N LEU A 573 -24.58 11.26 -22.61
CA LEU A 573 -25.51 10.62 -21.68
C LEU A 573 -24.82 9.55 -20.84
N LEU A 574 -24.06 8.66 -21.47
CA LEU A 574 -23.32 7.61 -20.77
C LEU A 574 -22.32 8.19 -19.75
N GLY A 575 -21.69 9.32 -20.08
CA GLY A 575 -20.82 10.01 -19.11
C GLY A 575 -21.60 10.63 -17.95
N LEU A 576 -22.80 11.16 -18.18
CA LEU A 576 -23.68 11.72 -17.15
C LEU A 576 -24.27 10.65 -16.23
N GLU A 577 -24.44 9.40 -16.71
CA GLU A 577 -24.81 8.28 -15.83
C GLU A 577 -23.75 8.02 -14.75
N PHE A 578 -22.46 8.23 -15.06
CA PHE A 578 -21.37 8.07 -14.10
C PHE A 578 -21.18 9.29 -13.20
N GLU A 579 -21.24 10.51 -13.76
CA GLU A 579 -21.12 11.77 -13.01
C GLU A 579 -22.26 12.74 -13.39
N PRO A 580 -23.43 12.65 -12.75
CA PRO A 580 -24.60 13.47 -13.09
C PRO A 580 -24.37 14.98 -12.90
N ASP A 581 -23.54 15.36 -11.93
CA ASP A 581 -23.32 16.76 -11.53
C ASP A 581 -22.26 17.50 -12.38
N ASN A 582 -21.72 16.87 -13.43
CA ASN A 582 -20.62 17.45 -14.21
C ASN A 582 -21.12 18.57 -15.15
N ALA A 583 -20.82 19.82 -14.80
CA ALA A 583 -21.27 21.00 -15.53
C ALA A 583 -20.82 21.05 -17.01
N ASP A 584 -19.58 20.65 -17.31
CA ASP A 584 -19.03 20.67 -18.67
C ASP A 584 -19.76 19.67 -19.58
N LEU A 585 -20.05 18.48 -19.04
CA LEU A 585 -20.73 17.43 -19.79
C LEU A 585 -22.23 17.73 -19.96
N GLN A 586 -22.87 18.30 -18.94
CA GLN A 586 -24.25 18.80 -19.05
C GLN A 586 -24.37 19.95 -20.06
N ALA A 587 -23.37 20.82 -20.16
CA ALA A 587 -23.34 21.88 -21.15
C ALA A 587 -23.18 21.31 -22.57
N ALA A 588 -22.24 20.37 -22.77
CA ALA A 588 -22.07 19.69 -24.04
C ALA A 588 -23.31 18.91 -24.47
N TYR A 589 -23.98 18.21 -23.54
CA TYR A 589 -25.23 17.50 -23.87
C TYR A 589 -26.36 18.46 -24.28
N ARG A 590 -26.49 19.60 -23.59
CA ARG A 590 -27.47 20.65 -23.97
C ARG A 590 -27.17 21.25 -25.34
N GLU A 591 -25.90 21.47 -25.66
CA GLU A 591 -25.48 21.96 -26.98
C GLU A 591 -25.82 20.96 -28.09
N LEU A 592 -25.68 19.66 -27.84
CA LEU A 592 -26.02 18.61 -28.80
C LEU A 592 -27.53 18.44 -29.00
N GLN A 593 -28.35 18.89 -28.05
CA GLN A 593 -29.82 18.85 -28.15
C GLN A 593 -30.41 20.02 -28.94
N ALA A 594 -29.70 21.14 -29.02
CA ALA A 594 -30.07 22.31 -29.82
C ALA A 594 -29.87 22.03 -31.31
#